data_AF-A0A537FMV5-F1
#
_entry.id   AF-A0A537FMV5-F1
#
_cell.length_a   1.000
_cell.length_b   1.000
_cell.length_c   1.000
_cell.angle_alpha   90.00
_cell.angle_beta   90.00
_cell.angle_gamma   90.00
#
_symmetry.space_group_name_H-M   'P 1'
#
loop_
_entity.id
_entity.type
_entity.pdbx_description
1 polymer ?
#
loop_
_entity_poly.entity_id
_entity_poly.type
_entity_poly.pdbx_seq_one_letter_code
_entity_poly.pdbx_strand_id
1 'polypeptide(L)'
;MKQALGPGALLLRGFAAAADAQVLAGLQEVLEQAPFRHMITPGGYRMSVALTNCGSLGWVTDRTGYRYDAADPETGKHWPAMPAAFLRLARDAAAHAGFDAFVPDACLVN
;
A
#
# COMPACT_ATOMS: atom_id res chain seq x y z
N MET A 1 4.32 -8.85 -20.54
CA MET A 1 5.13 -7.96 -21.41
C MET A 1 5.66 -6.81 -20.58
N LYS A 2 6.95 -6.47 -20.68
CA LYS A 2 7.58 -5.32 -20.02
C LYS A 2 7.61 -4.13 -20.97
N GLN A 3 7.26 -2.92 -20.52
CA GLN A 3 7.27 -1.70 -21.33
C GLN A 3 7.90 -0.55 -20.53
N ALA A 4 8.92 0.11 -21.10
CA ALA A 4 9.47 1.33 -20.49
C ALA A 4 8.48 2.50 -20.61
N LEU A 5 8.31 3.24 -19.51
CA LEU A 5 7.50 4.47 -19.47
C LEU A 5 8.38 5.73 -19.49
N GLY A 6 9.63 5.60 -19.03
CA GLY A 6 10.63 6.65 -18.95
C GLY A 6 11.86 6.14 -18.17
N PRO A 7 12.89 6.99 -17.96
CA PRO A 7 14.03 6.63 -17.14
C PRO A 7 13.59 6.16 -15.74
N GLY A 8 14.00 4.95 -15.34
CA GLY A 8 13.68 4.37 -14.03
C GLY A 8 12.23 3.89 -13.85
N ALA A 9 11.40 3.89 -14.91
CA ALA A 9 9.98 3.53 -14.82
C ALA A 9 9.59 2.43 -15.83
N LEU A 10 8.99 1.35 -15.32
CA LEU A 10 8.62 0.17 -16.09
C LEU A 10 7.18 -0.27 -15.81
N LEU A 11 6.43 -0.58 -16.86
CA LEU A 11 5.12 -1.22 -16.79
C LEU A 11 5.25 -2.73 -17.02
N LEU A 12 4.84 -3.52 -16.02
CA LEU A 12 4.80 -4.98 -16.05
C LEU A 12 3.34 -5.46 -16.25
N ARG A 13 2.89 -5.57 -17.50
CA ARG A 13 1.49 -5.93 -17.80
C ARG A 13 1.18 -7.37 -17.37
N GLY A 14 0.12 -7.52 -16.60
CA GLY A 14 -0.37 -8.82 -16.09
C GLY A 14 0.50 -9.44 -15.00
N PHE A 15 1.47 -8.72 -14.44
CA PHE A 15 2.47 -9.28 -13.53
C PHE A 15 1.88 -9.85 -12.24
N ALA A 16 0.93 -9.14 -11.63
CA ALA A 16 0.29 -9.57 -10.39
C ALA A 16 -0.74 -10.69 -10.58
N ALA A 17 -1.12 -11.03 -11.81
CA ALA A 17 -2.25 -11.94 -12.07
C ALA A 17 -2.03 -13.34 -11.47
N ALA A 18 -0.79 -13.82 -11.43
CA ALA A 18 -0.48 -15.13 -10.85
C ALA A 18 -0.57 -15.15 -9.31
N ALA A 19 -0.56 -13.98 -8.67
CA ALA A 19 -0.64 -13.82 -7.21
C ALA A 19 -2.00 -13.27 -6.75
N ASP A 20 -2.96 -13.07 -7.66
CA ASP A 20 -4.21 -12.35 -7.41
C ASP A 20 -4.99 -12.93 -6.21
N ALA A 21 -5.21 -14.23 -6.18
CA ALA A 21 -5.92 -14.90 -5.10
C ALA A 21 -5.23 -14.71 -3.73
N GLN A 22 -3.89 -14.79 -3.68
CA GLN A 22 -3.12 -14.62 -2.45
C GLN A 22 -3.08 -13.16 -2.00
N VAL A 23 -3.03 -12.22 -2.95
CA VAL A 23 -3.13 -10.79 -2.67
C VAL A 23 -4.51 -10.46 -2.12
N LEU A 24 -5.60 -10.96 -2.73
CA LEU A 24 -6.95 -10.75 -2.23
C LEU A 24 -7.16 -11.35 -0.84
N ALA A 25 -6.61 -12.54 -0.56
CA ALA A 25 -6.65 -13.12 0.79
C ALA A 25 -5.91 -12.25 1.82
N GLY A 26 -4.69 -11.80 1.50
CA GLY A 26 -3.94 -10.89 2.39
C GLY A 26 -4.63 -9.53 2.56
N LEU A 27 -5.34 -9.05 1.54
CA LEU A 27 -6.16 -7.85 1.65
C LEU A 27 -7.30 -8.06 2.66
N GLN A 28 -7.99 -9.20 2.62
CA GLN A 28 -9.05 -9.49 3.60
C GLN A 28 -8.52 -9.47 5.03
N GLU A 29 -7.36 -10.08 5.28
CA GLU A 29 -6.69 -10.07 6.60
C GLU A 29 -6.36 -8.64 7.10
N VAL A 30 -5.96 -7.74 6.19
CA VAL A 30 -5.73 -6.33 6.50
C VAL A 30 -7.05 -5.64 6.84
N LEU A 31 -8.10 -5.85 6.04
CA LEU A 31 -9.38 -5.17 6.19
C LEU A 31 -10.16 -5.60 7.43
N GLU A 32 -9.95 -6.82 7.92
CA GLU A 32 -10.51 -7.28 9.20
C GLU A 32 -9.97 -6.47 10.40
N GLN A 33 -8.75 -5.93 10.28
CA GLN A 33 -8.07 -5.21 11.37
C GLN A 33 -8.09 -3.69 11.18
N ALA A 34 -7.92 -3.23 9.94
CA ALA A 34 -7.94 -1.83 9.54
C ALA A 34 -8.84 -1.66 8.30
N PRO A 35 -10.17 -1.51 8.50
CA PRO A 35 -11.10 -1.31 7.41
C PRO A 35 -10.81 -0.06 6.58
N PHE A 36 -11.28 -0.05 5.34
CA PHE A 36 -11.25 1.13 4.48
C PHE A 36 -12.01 2.30 5.09
N ARG A 37 -11.46 3.51 4.91
CA ARG A 37 -12.16 4.76 5.25
C ARG A 37 -11.78 5.92 4.34
N HIS A 38 -12.63 6.94 4.33
CA HIS A 38 -12.35 8.16 3.60
C HIS A 38 -11.65 9.18 4.50
N MET A 39 -10.38 9.42 4.23
CA MET A 39 -9.57 10.37 4.99
C MET A 39 -9.96 11.83 4.70
N ILE A 40 -9.55 12.73 5.59
CA ILE A 40 -9.76 14.19 5.46
C ILE A 40 -8.46 14.84 5.02
N THR A 41 -8.47 15.55 3.90
CA THR A 41 -7.30 16.30 3.43
C THR A 41 -6.97 17.46 4.36
N PRO A 42 -5.77 18.07 4.27
CA PRO A 42 -5.40 19.23 5.08
C PRO A 42 -6.35 20.42 4.91
N GLY A 43 -6.97 20.56 3.72
CA GLY A 43 -8.00 21.57 3.44
C GLY A 43 -9.38 21.26 4.04
N GLY A 44 -9.55 20.15 4.77
CA GLY A 44 -10.82 19.75 5.38
C GLY A 44 -11.78 19.00 4.44
N TYR A 45 -11.34 18.62 3.25
CA TYR A 45 -12.17 17.89 2.29
C TYR A 45 -12.08 16.38 2.52
N ARG A 46 -13.23 15.70 2.45
CA ARG A 46 -13.28 14.23 2.48
C ARG A 46 -12.86 13.66 1.12
N MET A 47 -11.91 12.74 1.12
CA MET A 47 -11.45 12.06 -0.09
C MET A 47 -12.55 11.15 -0.67
N SER A 48 -12.66 11.08 -2.00
CA SER A 48 -13.57 10.16 -2.68
C SER A 48 -13.10 8.70 -2.63
N VAL A 49 -11.78 8.49 -2.61
CA VAL A 49 -11.15 7.18 -2.44
C VAL A 49 -11.17 6.80 -0.97
N ALA A 50 -11.47 5.53 -0.68
CA ALA A 50 -11.30 4.97 0.65
C ALA A 50 -9.92 4.31 0.74
N LEU A 51 -9.24 4.49 1.88
CA LEU A 51 -7.87 4.07 2.08
C LEU A 51 -7.74 3.22 3.35
N THR A 52 -6.79 2.29 3.33
CA THR A 52 -6.23 1.64 4.51
C THR A 52 -4.74 1.41 4.31
N ASN A 53 -4.02 0.95 5.33
CA ASN A 53 -2.59 0.68 5.24
C ASN A 53 -2.22 -0.66 5.89
N CYS A 54 -1.06 -1.19 5.51
CA CYS A 54 -0.34 -2.24 6.24
C CYS A 54 1.18 -2.01 6.16
N GLY A 55 1.93 -2.61 7.08
CA GLY A 55 3.36 -2.37 7.27
C GLY A 55 3.68 -1.70 8.61
N SER A 56 4.94 -1.35 8.82
CA SER A 56 5.35 -0.61 10.03
C SER A 56 4.87 0.84 10.02
N LEU A 57 4.59 1.38 8.83
CA LEU A 57 4.07 2.73 8.62
C LEU A 57 2.86 2.70 7.70
N GLY A 58 1.94 3.63 7.92
CA GLY A 58 0.82 3.91 7.03
C GLY A 58 0.78 5.39 6.65
N TRP A 59 0.36 5.67 5.43
CA TRP A 59 0.13 7.05 4.99
C TRP A 59 -1.18 7.55 5.60
N VAL A 60 -1.14 8.72 6.21
CA VAL A 60 -2.29 9.35 6.86
C VAL A 60 -2.42 10.80 6.45
N THR A 61 -3.66 11.28 6.47
CA THR A 61 -3.98 12.67 6.24
C THR A 61 -5.08 13.16 7.17
N ASP A 62 -4.89 14.36 7.68
CA ASP A 62 -5.88 15.10 8.46
C ASP A 62 -5.60 16.61 8.28
N ARG A 63 -6.27 17.45 9.08
CA ARG A 63 -6.13 18.92 9.04
C ARG A 63 -4.70 19.42 9.32
N THR A 64 -3.83 18.60 9.89
CA THR A 64 -2.44 18.96 10.22
C THR A 64 -1.47 18.68 9.08
N GLY A 65 -1.87 17.89 8.07
CA GLY A 65 -1.02 17.59 6.91
C GLY A 65 -1.07 16.14 6.46
N TYR A 66 -0.07 15.77 5.66
CA TYR A 66 0.23 14.40 5.24
C TYR A 66 1.44 13.89 6.01
N ARG A 67 1.41 12.63 6.45
CA ARG A 67 2.57 12.01 7.12
C ARG A 67 2.51 10.48 6.99
N TYR A 68 3.62 9.84 7.29
CA TYR A 68 3.63 8.44 7.67
C TYR A 68 3.55 8.33 9.18
N ASP A 69 2.69 7.44 9.66
CA ASP A 69 2.49 7.20 11.08
C ASP A 69 2.46 5.70 11.35
N ALA A 70 3.02 5.29 12.48
CA ALA A 70 3.01 3.89 12.89
C ALA A 70 1.65 3.47 13.46
N ALA A 71 0.85 4.43 13.91
CA ALA A 71 -0.49 4.22 14.44
C ALA A 71 -1.57 4.63 13.44
N ASP A 72 -2.62 3.83 13.39
CA ASP A 72 -3.87 4.17 12.73
C ASP A 72 -4.57 5.31 13.49
N PRO A 73 -4.85 6.48 12.86
CA PRO A 73 -5.42 7.62 13.56
C PRO A 73 -6.89 7.44 14.01
N GLU A 74 -7.61 6.41 13.53
CA GLU A 74 -8.97 6.11 14.01
C GLU A 74 -8.97 5.19 15.23
N THR A 75 -8.06 4.22 15.28
CA THR A 75 -8.05 3.19 16.34
C THR A 75 -6.96 3.40 17.38
N GLY A 76 -5.94 4.21 17.07
CA GLY A 76 -4.71 4.38 17.86
C GLY A 76 -3.80 3.15 17.89
N LYS A 77 -4.17 2.06 17.21
CA LYS A 77 -3.38 0.81 17.16
C LYS A 77 -2.37 0.87 16.02
N HIS A 78 -1.35 0.02 16.07
CA HIS A 78 -0.48 -0.18 14.92
C HIS A 78 -1.23 -0.70 13.70
N TRP A 79 -0.76 -0.33 12.51
CA TRP A 79 -1.25 -0.92 11.26
C TRP A 79 -1.02 -2.43 11.24
N PRO A 80 -1.87 -3.19 10.51
CA PRO A 80 -1.63 -4.61 10.29
C PRO A 80 -0.24 -4.85 9.68
N ALA A 81 0.40 -5.95 10.04
CA ALA A 81 1.65 -6.35 9.40
C ALA A 81 1.43 -6.53 7.88
N MET A 82 2.45 -6.22 7.08
CA MET A 82 2.35 -6.38 5.63
C MET A 82 2.17 -7.86 5.27
N PRO A 83 1.11 -8.25 4.55
CA PRO A 83 0.93 -9.63 4.13
C PRO A 83 2.10 -10.13 3.30
N ALA A 84 2.49 -11.40 3.49
CA ALA A 84 3.63 -11.99 2.78
C ALA A 84 3.46 -11.93 1.25
N ALA A 85 2.22 -12.06 0.75
CA ALA A 85 1.90 -11.93 -0.66
C ALA A 85 2.20 -10.51 -1.20
N PHE A 86 1.92 -9.46 -0.42
CA PHE A 86 2.19 -8.07 -0.80
C PHE A 86 3.70 -7.83 -0.87
N LEU A 87 4.42 -8.25 0.18
CA LEU A 87 5.87 -8.09 0.27
C LEU A 87 6.58 -8.82 -0.89
N ARG A 88 6.16 -10.05 -1.19
CA ARG A 88 6.71 -10.82 -2.31
C ARG A 88 6.42 -10.16 -3.64
N LEU A 89 5.17 -9.78 -3.91
CA LEU A 89 4.79 -9.14 -5.16
C LEU A 89 5.57 -7.83 -5.38
N ALA A 90 5.71 -7.02 -4.34
CA ALA A 90 6.46 -5.77 -4.39
C ALA A 90 7.95 -5.99 -4.68
N ARG A 91 8.60 -6.94 -3.98
CA ARG A 91 10.01 -7.29 -4.20
C ARG A 91 10.24 -7.86 -5.60
N ASP A 92 9.41 -8.80 -6.03
CA ASP A 92 9.54 -9.43 -7.35
C ASP A 92 9.35 -8.38 -8.46
N ALA A 93 8.38 -7.47 -8.33
CA ALA A 93 8.16 -6.38 -9.28
C ALA A 93 9.34 -5.39 -9.29
N ALA A 94 9.86 -5.01 -8.13
CA ALA A 94 11.00 -4.11 -7.98
C ALA A 94 12.26 -4.69 -8.63
N ALA A 95 12.57 -5.96 -8.37
CA ALA A 95 13.68 -6.67 -9.02
C ALA A 95 13.52 -6.69 -10.56
N HIS A 96 12.30 -6.92 -11.06
CA HIS A 96 12.02 -6.88 -12.51
C HIS A 96 12.24 -5.50 -13.15
N ALA A 97 12.22 -4.43 -12.35
CA ALA A 97 12.48 -3.05 -12.73
C ALA A 97 13.89 -2.55 -12.38
N GLY A 98 14.76 -3.41 -11.81
CA GLY A 98 16.15 -3.08 -11.46
C GLY A 98 16.35 -2.47 -10.07
N PHE A 99 15.39 -2.67 -9.15
CA PHE A 99 15.42 -2.19 -7.78
C PHE A 99 15.52 -3.35 -6.78
N ASP A 100 16.55 -4.19 -6.90
CA ASP A 100 16.70 -5.45 -6.14
C ASP A 100 16.76 -5.27 -4.61
N ALA A 101 17.19 -4.09 -4.14
CA ALA A 101 17.30 -3.76 -2.73
C ALA A 101 16.01 -3.17 -2.12
N PHE A 102 14.91 -3.12 -2.88
CA PHE A 102 13.66 -2.53 -2.38
C PHE A 102 13.02 -3.38 -1.27
N VAL A 103 12.88 -2.78 -0.09
CA VAL A 103 12.21 -3.38 1.07
C VAL A 103 11.12 -2.41 1.54
N PRO A 104 9.84 -2.63 1.21
CA PRO A 104 8.78 -1.73 1.61
C PRO A 104 8.46 -1.90 3.10
N ASP A 105 8.32 -0.76 3.78
CA ASP A 105 7.90 -0.63 5.19
C ASP A 105 6.47 -0.07 5.33
N ALA A 106 5.89 0.41 4.23
CA ALA A 106 4.53 0.88 4.12
C ALA A 106 3.85 0.37 2.84
N CYS A 107 2.57 0.04 2.92
CA CYS A 107 1.70 -0.25 1.80
C CYS A 107 0.35 0.42 2.01
N LEU A 108 0.04 1.42 1.16
CA LEU A 108 -1.27 2.07 1.08
C LEU A 108 -2.16 1.27 0.13
N VAL A 109 -3.38 0.96 0.56
CA VAL A 109 -4.39 0.26 -0.24
C VAL A 109 -5.51 1.24 -0.60
N ASN A 110 -5.93 1.24 -1.87
CA ASN A 110 -6.93 2.14 -2.44
C ASN A 110 -7.95 1.44 -3.35
#